data_AF-A0A520LXC9-F1
#
_entry.id   AF-A0A520LXC9-F1
#
_cell.length_a   1.000
_cell.length_b   1.000
_cell.length_c   1.000
_cell.angle_alpha   90.00
_cell.angle_beta   90.00
_cell.angle_gamma   90.00
#
_symmetry.space_group_name_H-M   'P 1'
#
loop_
_entity.id
_entity.type
_entity.pdbx_description
1 polymer ?
#
loop_
_entity_poly.entity_id
_entity_poly.type
_entity_poly.pdbx_seq_one_letter_code
_entity_poly.pdbx_strand_id
1 'polypeptide(L)' 'MLFAHKIMPMFKAKCFACHGEDSKKIKADFDMRTLAGLLEGGESEEPSIVPGKPLQSPLYLAVKREHEDQW' A
#
# COMPACT_ATOMS: atom_id res chain seq x y z
N MET A 1 12.11 -10.99 12.39
CA MET A 1 10.80 -10.58 11.80
C MET A 1 11.01 -9.52 10.71
N LEU A 2 11.04 -9.90 9.43
CA LEU A 2 11.37 -8.98 8.32
C LEU A 2 10.39 -7.79 8.23
N PHE A 3 9.08 -8.06 8.22
CA PHE A 3 8.06 -7.03 8.07
C PHE A 3 8.15 -5.95 9.16
N ALA A 4 8.11 -6.36 10.43
CA ALA A 4 8.14 -5.42 11.56
C ALA A 4 9.40 -4.54 11.61
N HIS A 5 10.55 -5.07 11.18
CA HIS A 5 11.83 -4.35 11.28
C HIS A 5 12.20 -3.56 10.03
N LYS A 6 11.70 -3.95 8.85
CA LYS A 6 12.10 -3.34 7.56
C LYS A 6 10.97 -2.65 6.83
N ILE A 7 9.76 -3.22 6.86
CA ILE A 7 8.63 -2.75 6.06
C ILE A 7 7.75 -1.79 6.85
N MET A 8 7.38 -2.16 8.08
CA MET A 8 6.52 -1.33 8.95
C MET A 8 7.09 0.08 9.20
N PRO A 9 8.40 0.27 9.50
CA PRO A 9 8.95 1.62 9.69
C PRO A 9 8.87 2.46 8.40
N MET A 10 9.05 1.82 7.24
CA MET A 10 8.96 2.50 5.94
C MET A 10 7.53 2.92 5.63
N PHE A 11 6.53 2.05 5.84
CA PHE A 11 5.11 2.42 5.69
C PHE A 11 4.69 3.54 6.63
N LYS A 12 5.13 3.51 7.89
CA LYS A 12 4.89 4.63 8.82
C LYS A 12 5.45 5.94 8.30
N ALA A 13 6.68 5.92 7.79
CA ALA A 13 7.36 7.13 7.34
C ALA A 13 6.84 7.70 6.00
N LYS A 14 6.24 6.87 5.14
CA LYS A 14 5.94 7.26 3.74
C LYS A 14 4.49 7.07 3.30
N CYS A 15 3.71 6.22 3.97
CA CYS A 15 2.38 5.82 3.49
C CYS A 15 1.27 6.15 4.51
N PHE A 16 1.49 5.85 5.79
CA PHE A 16 0.43 5.90 6.79
C PHE A 16 -0.11 7.31 7.05
N ALA A 17 0.66 8.37 6.82
CA ALA A 17 0.14 9.74 6.94
C ALA A 17 -1.17 9.97 6.16
N CYS A 18 -1.41 9.22 5.08
CA CYS A 18 -2.68 9.23 4.32
C CYS A 18 -3.44 7.89 4.35
N HIS A 19 -2.75 6.76 4.54
CA HIS A 19 -3.33 5.42 4.40
C HIS A 19 -3.15 4.58 5.69
N GLY A 20 -3.31 5.19 6.88
CA GLY A 20 -3.38 4.41 8.13
C GLY A 20 -3.30 5.19 9.46
N GLU A 21 -2.58 6.31 9.53
CA GLU A 21 -2.21 6.97 10.80
C GLU A 21 -3.44 7.46 11.58
N ASP A 22 -4.41 8.07 10.91
CA ASP A 22 -5.71 8.42 11.46
C ASP A 22 -6.81 7.70 10.66
N SER A 23 -7.56 6.82 11.32
CA SER A 23 -8.63 6.05 10.68
C SER A 23 -9.78 6.92 10.15
N LYS A 24 -9.89 8.18 10.60
CA LYS A 24 -10.91 9.12 10.12
C LYS A 24 -10.45 9.94 8.91
N LYS A 25 -9.18 9.81 8.50
CA LYS A 25 -8.56 10.59 7.41
C LYS A 25 -7.91 9.69 6.36
N ILE A 26 -8.39 8.46 6.23
CA ILE A 26 -7.95 7.54 5.20
C ILE A 26 -8.31 8.14 3.84
N LYS A 27 -7.31 8.24 2.95
CA LYS A 27 -7.53 8.67 1.57
C LYS A 27 -7.84 7.49 0.67
N ALA A 28 -8.69 7.73 -0.33
CA ALA A 28 -9.07 6.76 -1.35
C ALA A 28 -9.56 5.43 -0.75
N ASP A 29 -10.20 5.48 0.43
CA ASP A 29 -10.67 4.34 1.22
C ASP A 29 -9.63 3.22 1.44
N PHE A 30 -8.33 3.52 1.31
CA PHE A 30 -7.26 2.53 1.34
C PHE A 30 -6.52 2.50 2.69
N ASP A 31 -6.79 1.48 3.51
CA ASP A 31 -6.14 1.28 4.82
C ASP A 31 -5.02 0.21 4.76
N MET A 32 -3.77 0.66 4.82
CA MET A 32 -2.59 -0.20 4.72
C MET A 32 -2.15 -0.84 6.04
N ARG A 33 -2.88 -0.62 7.14
CA ARG A 33 -2.48 -1.14 8.47
C ARG A 33 -2.69 -2.64 8.63
N THR A 34 -3.58 -3.22 7.82
CA THR A 34 -3.94 -4.63 7.89
C THR A 34 -3.65 -5.33 6.58
N LEU A 35 -3.36 -6.63 6.63
CA LEU A 35 -3.24 -7.43 5.41
C LEU A 35 -4.56 -7.44 4.62
N ALA A 36 -5.70 -7.46 5.32
CA ALA A 36 -7.02 -7.43 4.68
C ALA A 36 -7.21 -6.17 3.83
N GLY A 37 -6.94 -4.98 4.37
CA GLY A 37 -7.03 -3.72 3.60
C GLY A 37 -6.06 -3.66 2.41
N LEU A 38 -4.88 -4.26 2.53
CA LEU A 38 -3.96 -4.39 1.39
C LEU A 38 -4.49 -5.32 0.28
N LEU A 39 -5.23 -6.37 0.65
CA LEU A 39 -5.82 -7.34 -0.28
C LEU A 39 -7.16 -6.87 -0.86
N GLU A 40 -7.91 -6.05 -0.14
CA GLU A 40 -9.14 -5.42 -0.60
C GLU A 40 -8.85 -4.24 -1.54
N GLY A 41 -7.82 -3.45 -1.24
CA GLY A 41 -7.55 -2.21 -1.95
C GLY A 41 -8.30 -1.03 -1.34
N GLY A 42 -8.51 0.01 -2.13
CA GLY A 42 -9.31 1.18 -1.75
C GLY A 42 -10.41 1.43 -2.77
N GLU A 43 -10.59 2.69 -3.18
CA GLU A 43 -11.52 3.09 -4.27
C GLU A 43 -11.31 2.34 -5.59
N SER A 44 -10.15 1.72 -5.82
CA SER A 44 -9.90 0.88 -6.98
C SER A 44 -10.67 -0.45 -6.97
N GLU A 45 -11.13 -0.90 -5.80
CA GLU A 45 -11.73 -2.23 -5.55
C GLU A 45 -10.84 -3.43 -5.95
N GLU A 46 -9.59 -3.16 -6.32
CA GLU A 46 -8.57 -4.12 -6.72
C GLU A 46 -7.45 -4.23 -5.69
N PRO A 47 -6.87 -5.43 -5.47
CA PRO A 47 -5.80 -5.64 -4.49
C PRO A 47 -4.57 -4.77 -4.74
N SER A 48 -4.11 -4.08 -3.70
CA SER A 48 -2.85 -3.30 -3.79
C SER A 48 -1.61 -4.19 -3.84
N ILE A 49 -1.72 -5.43 -3.35
CA ILE A 49 -0.67 -6.45 -3.40
C ILE A 49 -1.23 -7.79 -3.89
N VAL A 50 -0.42 -8.48 -4.68
CA VAL A 50 -0.66 -9.86 -5.13
C VAL A 50 0.42 -10.76 -4.54
N PRO A 51 0.09 -11.61 -3.54
CA PRO A 51 1.09 -12.46 -2.88
C PRO A 51 1.91 -13.29 -3.88
N GLY A 52 3.23 -13.24 -3.74
CA GLY A 52 4.17 -13.95 -4.61
C GLY A 52 4.36 -13.36 -6.01
N LYS A 53 3.62 -12.30 -6.38
CA LYS A 53 3.67 -11.69 -7.72
C LYS A 53 3.88 -10.17 -7.62
N PRO A 54 5.12 -9.71 -7.27
CA PRO A 54 5.38 -8.28 -7.04
C PRO A 54 5.13 -7.42 -8.28
N LEU A 55 5.43 -7.91 -9.49
CA LEU A 55 5.19 -7.17 -10.73
C LEU A 55 3.70 -7.02 -11.10
N GLN A 56 2.81 -7.75 -10.42
CA GLN A 56 1.36 -7.62 -10.56
C GLN A 56 0.75 -6.84 -9.38
N SER A 57 1.58 -6.32 -8.47
CA SER A 57 1.12 -5.59 -7.29
C SER A 57 1.19 -4.08 -7.53
N PRO A 58 0.06 -3.36 -7.63
CA PRO A 58 0.05 -1.91 -7.86
C PRO A 58 0.90 -1.15 -6.85
N LEU A 59 0.86 -1.55 -5.57
CA LEU A 59 1.68 -0.93 -4.52
C LEU A 59 3.18 -1.03 -4.87
N TYR A 60 3.66 -2.21 -5.25
CA TYR A 60 5.08 -2.44 -5.58
C TYR A 60 5.53 -1.56 -6.76
N LEU A 61 4.71 -1.49 -7.82
CA LEU A 61 4.98 -0.68 -8.99
C LEU A 61 4.99 0.82 -8.64
N ALA A 62 4.03 1.28 -7.85
CA ALA A 62 3.94 2.66 -7.39
C ALA A 62 5.17 3.11 -6.57
N VAL A 63 5.70 2.24 -5.70
CA VAL A 63 6.91 2.59 -4.92
C VAL A 63 8.16 2.60 -5.79
N LYS A 64 8.22 1.76 -6.83
CA LYS A 64 9.35 1.74 -7.76
C LYS A 64 9.45 3.00 -8.60
N ARG A 65 8.33 3.65 -8.91
CA ARG A 65 8.29 4.85 -9.80
C ARG A 65 9.03 4.62 -11.13
N GLU A 66 8.98 3.39 -11.62
CA GLU A 66 9.59 2.99 -12.90
C GLU A 66 8.57 2.99 -14.06
N HIS A 67 7.39 3.57 -13.85
CA HIS A 67 6.35 3.68 -14.86
C HIS A 67 6.53 4.97 -15.65
N GLU A 68 6.54 4.90 -16.99
CA GLU A 68 6.28 6.09 -17.82
C GLU A 68 4.89 6.62 -17.44
N ASP A 69 4.80 7.93 -17.21
CA ASP A 69 3.60 8.63 -16.78
C ASP A 69 2.42 8.35 -17.72
N GLN A 70 1.63 7.33 -17.40
CA GLN A 70 0.32 7.07 -17.99
C GLN A 70 -0.66 6.93 -16.83
N TRP A 71 -1.08 8.09 -16.33
CA TRP A 71 -2.18 8.23 -15.39
C TRP A 71 -3.44 8.65 -16.16
#